data_AF-I4Z239-F1
#
_entry.id   AF-I4Z239-F1
#
_cell.length_a   1.000
_cell.length_b   1.000
_cell.length_c   1.000
_cell.angle_alpha   90.00
_cell.angle_beta   90.00
_cell.angle_gamma   90.00
#
_symmetry.space_group_name_H-M   'P 1'
#
loop_
_entity.id
_entity.type
_entity.pdbx_description
1 polymer ?
#
loop_
_entity_poly.entity_id
_entity_poly.type
_entity_poly.pdbx_seq_one_letter_code
_entity_poly.pdbx_strand_id
1 'polypeptide(L)' 'MGQMLAIRTDLDSPVSLRRRAKNEPNRRSALRMLAIANALEGMSRADAARVIGIERQS' A
#
# COMPACT_ATOMS: atom_id res chain seq x y z
N MET A 1 23.37 7.85 7.72
CA MET A 1 23.58 6.66 6.86
C MET A 1 22.21 6.17 6.42
N GLY A 2 21.80 6.39 5.16
CA GLY A 2 20.50 5.95 4.67
C GLY A 2 20.51 4.43 4.47
N GLN A 3 19.67 3.70 5.21
CA GLN A 3 19.55 2.26 5.02
C GLN A 3 18.82 1.98 3.70
N MET A 4 19.44 1.20 2.82
CA MET A 4 18.80 0.76 1.58
C MET A 4 17.67 -0.20 1.95
N LEU A 5 16.43 0.27 1.79
CA LEU A 5 15.24 -0.54 2.02
C LEU A 5 15.15 -1.56 0.88
N ALA A 6 15.37 -2.83 1.19
CA ALA A 6 15.11 -3.91 0.25
C ALA A 6 13.64 -3.88 -0.17
N ILE A 7 13.38 -3.64 -1.45
CA ILE A 7 12.03 -3.69 -2.01
C ILE A 7 11.62 -5.16 -2.02
N ARG A 8 10.58 -5.50 -1.26
CA ARG A 8 10.01 -6.85 -1.26
C ARG A 8 9.25 -7.08 -2.57
N THR A 9 9.73 -8.01 -3.39
CA THR A 9 9.12 -8.41 -4.67
C THR A 9 8.10 -9.54 -4.54
N ASP A 10 8.04 -10.22 -3.39
CA ASP A 10 7.11 -11.33 -3.14
C ASP A 10 5.62 -10.89 -3.06
N LEU A 11 5.38 -9.58 -2.91
CA LEU A 11 4.03 -8.99 -2.81
C LEU A 11 3.57 -8.35 -4.12
N ASP A 12 4.03 -8.86 -5.26
CA ASP A 12 3.77 -8.25 -6.56
C ASP A 12 2.28 -8.27 -6.97
N SER A 13 1.47 -9.13 -6.34
CA SER A 13 0.04 -9.21 -6.62
C SER A 13 -0.82 -8.34 -5.69
N PRO A 14 -1.83 -7.62 -6.23
CA PRO A 14 -2.85 -6.91 -5.45
C PRO A 14 -3.52 -7.79 -4.39
N VAL A 15 -3.73 -9.07 -4.69
CA VAL A 15 -4.36 -10.04 -3.78
C VAL A 15 -3.47 -10.33 -2.58
N SER A 16 -2.17 -10.49 -2.80
CA SER A 16 -1.17 -10.71 -1.73
C SER A 16 -1.06 -9.50 -0.81
N LEU A 17 -1.09 -8.28 -1.37
CA LEU A 17 -1.12 -7.03 -0.61
C LEU A 17 -2.37 -6.91 0.27
N ARG A 18 -3.56 -7.23 -0.27
CA ARG A 18 -4.81 -7.23 0.51
C ARG A 18 -4.80 -8.26 1.63
N ARG A 19 -4.31 -9.49 1.35
CA ARG A 19 -4.18 -10.54 2.38
C ARG A 19 -3.23 -10.13 3.49
N ARG A 20 -2.10 -9.49 3.14
CA ARG A 20 -1.14 -8.98 4.12
C ARG A 20 -1.71 -7.82 4.94
N ALA A 21 -2.41 -6.89 4.30
CA ALA A 21 -3.04 -5.76 4.99
C ALA A 21 -4.03 -6.20 6.08
N LYS A 22 -4.74 -7.32 5.88
CA LYS A 22 -5.65 -7.89 6.89
C LYS A 22 -4.94 -8.37 8.15
N ASN A 23 -3.70 -8.83 8.04
CA ASN A 23 -2.91 -9.36 9.15
C ASN A 23 -1.91 -8.33 9.70
N GLU A 24 -1.87 -7.12 9.15
CA GLU A 24 -0.92 -6.09 9.53
C GLU A 24 -1.41 -5.34 10.79
N PRO A 25 -0.68 -5.39 11.91
CA PRO A 25 -1.08 -4.71 13.15
C PRO A 25 -1.02 -3.19 13.01
N ASN A 26 -0.15 -2.65 12.14
CA ASN A 26 -0.05 -1.21 11.93
C ASN A 26 -1.10 -0.74 10.91
N ARG A 27 -2.13 -0.03 11.41
CA ARG A 27 -3.20 0.54 10.58
C ARG A 27 -2.68 1.38 9.40
N ARG A 28 -1.68 2.24 9.60
CA ARG A 28 -1.14 3.07 8.50
C ARG A 28 -0.46 2.22 7.42
N SER A 29 0.26 1.18 7.82
CA SER A 29 0.88 0.23 6.89
C SER A 29 -0.17 -0.56 6.13
N ALA A 30 -1.21 -1.05 6.80
CA ALA A 30 -2.33 -1.75 6.17
C ALA A 30 -3.03 -0.88 5.12
N LEU A 31 -3.35 0.37 5.46
CA LEU A 31 -3.98 1.31 4.53
C LEU A 31 -3.09 1.57 3.30
N ARG A 32 -1.76 1.76 3.50
CA ARG A 32 -0.83 1.94 2.37
C ARG A 32 -0.77 0.71 1.46
N MET A 33 -0.79 -0.49 2.02
CA MET A 33 -0.83 -1.73 1.22
C MET A 33 -2.08 -1.82 0.36
N LEU A 34 -3.24 -1.41 0.89
CA LEU A 34 -4.49 -1.33 0.13
C LEU A 34 -4.42 -0.27 -0.98
N ALA A 35 -3.77 0.87 -0.73
CA ALA A 35 -3.59 1.92 -1.74
C ALA A 35 -2.75 1.42 -2.91
N ILE A 36 -1.67 0.69 -2.60
CA ILE A 36 -0.81 0.09 -3.62
C ILE A 36 -1.58 -1.00 -4.39
N ALA A 37 -2.35 -1.84 -3.71
CA ALA A 37 -3.16 -2.87 -4.38
C ALA A 37 -4.17 -2.28 -5.37
N ASN A 38 -4.88 -1.22 -4.97
CA ASN A 38 -5.81 -0.53 -5.87
C ASN A 38 -5.08 0.13 -7.04
N ALA A 39 -3.89 0.70 -6.80
CA ALA A 39 -3.09 1.31 -7.85
C ALA A 39 -2.58 0.30 -8.89
N LEU A 40 -2.20 -0.90 -8.44
CA LEU A 40 -1.80 -2.01 -9.31
C LEU A 40 -2.97 -2.54 -10.16
N GLU A 41 -4.22 -2.36 -9.72
CA GLU A 41 -5.43 -2.70 -10.49
C GLU A 41 -5.89 -1.58 -11.44
N GLY A 42 -5.08 -0.54 -11.63
CA GLY A 42 -5.33 0.53 -12.60
C GLY A 42 -5.91 1.81 -12.01
N MET A 43 -6.11 1.89 -10.69
CA MET A 43 -6.48 3.14 -10.04
C MET A 43 -5.27 4.09 -10.00
N SER A 44 -5.47 5.38 -10.26
CA SER A 44 -4.37 6.34 -10.09
C SER A 44 -3.91 6.36 -8.63
N ARG A 45 -2.61 6.53 -8.38
CA ARG A 45 -2.02 6.56 -7.02
C ARG A 45 -2.73 7.56 -6.11
N ALA A 46 -3.11 8.73 -6.63
CA ALA A 46 -3.81 9.76 -5.88
C ALA A 46 -5.22 9.32 -5.47
N ASP A 47 -5.93 8.68 -6.40
CA ASP A 47 -7.29 8.19 -6.19
C ASP A 47 -7.31 7.02 -5.20
N ALA A 48 -6.35 6.10 -5.36
CA ALA A 48 -6.15 4.99 -4.43
C ALA A 48 -5.81 5.46 -3.00
N ALA A 49 -5.05 6.55 -2.85
CA ALA A 49 -4.78 7.13 -1.54
C ALA A 49 -6.02 7.81 -0.92
N ARG A 50 -6.84 8.45 -1.76
CA ARG A 50 -8.07 9.15 -1.35
C ARG A 50 -9.15 8.18 -0.87
N VAL A 51 -9.37 7.07 -1.58
CA VAL A 51 -10.32 6.00 -1.19
C VAL A 51 -10.07 5.49 0.23
N ILE A 52 -8.82 5.60 0.70
CA ILE A 52 -8.36 4.95 1.92
C ILE A 52 -8.08 5.99 3.03
N GLY A 53 -8.39 7.27 2.78
CA GLY A 53 -8.21 8.36 3.73
C GLY A 53 -6.74 8.64 4.06
N ILE A 54 -5.82 8.30 3.15
CA ILE A 54 -4.38 8.60 3.26
C ILE A 54 -4.04 9.78 2.35
N GLU A 55 -4.94 10.75 2.21
CA GLU A 55 -4.59 12.02 1.59
C GLU A 55 -3.40 12.59 2.36
N ARG A 56 -2.29 12.79 1.66
CA ARG A 56 -1.13 13.43 2.26
C ARG A 56 -1.59 14.84 2.60
N GLN A 57 -1.54 15.20 3.87
CA GLN A 57 -1.43 16.62 4.19
C GLN A 57 -0.16 17.10 3.50
N SER A 58 -0.34 18.09 2.63
CA SER A 58 0.68 18.79 1.84
C SER A 58 1.88 19.19 2.69
#